data_AF-A0A948ARP2-F1
#
_entry.id   AF-A0A948ARP2-F1
#
_cell.length_a   1.000
_cell.length_b   1.000
_cell.length_c   1.000
_cell.angle_alpha   90.00
_cell.angle_beta   90.00
_cell.angle_gamma   90.00
#
_symmetry.space_group_name_H-M   'P 1'
#
loop_
_entity.id
_entity.type
_entity.pdbx_description
1 polymer ?
#
loop_
_entity_poly.entity_id
_entity_poly.type
_entity_poly.pdbx_seq_one_letter_code
_entity_poly.pdbx_strand_id
1 'polypeptide(L)'
;NFMSDGATVSAIGPITVPMSIISDAHPWMVGLATAFASSFAHMLVIGTPNNAIVYALAKDPITGEQLVTLKDFMKHGIVVLLLCFVVLIFWVIRGYWRWIGF
;
A
#
# COMPACT_ATOMS: atom_id res chain seq x y z
N ASN A 1 -4.51 -0.95 4.86
CA ASN A 1 -4.72 0.10 5.90
C ASN A 1 -5.50 -0.41 7.11
N PHE A 2 -6.59 -1.16 6.95
CA PHE A 2 -7.33 -1.76 8.08
C PHE A 2 -6.86 -3.16 8.47
N MET A 3 -6.08 -3.80 7.60
CA MET A 3 -5.58 -5.16 7.74
C MET A 3 -4.10 -5.18 7.37
N SER A 4 -3.35 -6.14 7.92
CA SER A 4 -1.93 -6.37 7.61
C SER A 4 -1.73 -6.63 6.12
N ASP A 5 -0.65 -6.07 5.56
CA ASP A 5 -0.29 -6.18 4.15
C ASP A 5 -0.16 -7.66 3.73
N GLY A 6 0.52 -8.47 4.55
CA GLY A 6 0.70 -9.91 4.32
C GLY A 6 -0.62 -10.70 4.35
N ALA A 7 -1.52 -10.37 5.26
CA ALA A 7 -2.85 -10.97 5.31
C ALA A 7 -3.70 -10.57 4.09
N THR A 8 -3.55 -9.32 3.63
CA THR A 8 -4.29 -8.78 2.48
C THR A 8 -3.87 -9.46 1.19
N VAL A 9 -2.56 -9.60 0.94
CA VAL A 9 -2.07 -10.30 -0.26
C VAL A 9 -2.41 -11.79 -0.23
N SER A 10 -2.38 -12.43 0.95
CA SER A 10 -2.71 -13.85 1.09
C SER A 10 -4.20 -14.13 0.87
N ALA A 11 -5.09 -13.18 1.23
CA ALA A 11 -6.51 -13.31 0.99
C ALA A 11 -6.91 -12.96 -0.45
N ILE A 12 -6.34 -11.89 -1.02
CA ILE A 12 -6.74 -11.35 -2.34
C ILE A 12 -5.93 -11.97 -3.50
N GLY A 13 -4.68 -12.37 -3.26
CA GLY A 13 -3.81 -12.98 -4.27
C GLY A 13 -4.41 -14.23 -4.91
N PRO A 14 -4.87 -15.23 -4.13
CA PRO A 14 -5.51 -16.43 -4.66
C PRO A 14 -6.82 -16.19 -5.42
N ILE A 15 -7.40 -14.98 -5.33
CA ILE A 15 -8.61 -14.59 -6.06
C ILE A 15 -8.24 -13.84 -7.35
N THR A 16 -7.34 -12.86 -7.23
CA THR A 16 -6.97 -11.97 -8.33
C THR A 16 -6.13 -12.64 -9.41
N VAL A 17 -5.27 -13.60 -9.04
CA VAL A 17 -4.42 -14.33 -10.00
C VAL A 17 -5.25 -15.28 -10.88
N PRO A 18 -6.17 -16.11 -10.35
CA PRO A 18 -7.05 -16.89 -11.22
C PRO A 18 -8.01 -16.04 -12.05
N MET A 19 -8.52 -14.92 -11.51
CA MET A 19 -9.36 -14.01 -12.28
C MET A 19 -8.64 -13.45 -13.50
N SER A 20 -7.35 -13.15 -13.39
CA SER A 20 -6.58 -12.64 -14.54
C SER A 20 -6.55 -13.64 -15.69
N ILE A 21 -6.37 -14.93 -15.38
CA ILE A 21 -6.35 -16.03 -16.36
C ILE A 21 -7.69 -16.10 -17.10
N ILE A 22 -8.81 -15.96 -16.38
CA ILE A 22 -10.16 -15.96 -16.97
C ILE A 22 -10.38 -14.73 -17.86
N SER A 23 -9.81 -13.58 -17.49
CA SER A 23 -9.92 -12.33 -18.25
C SER A 23 -8.89 -12.17 -19.39
N ASP A 24 -8.12 -13.22 -19.69
CA ASP A 24 -7.02 -13.20 -20.68
C ASP A 24 -5.95 -12.13 -20.39
N ALA A 25 -5.76 -11.80 -19.11
CA ALA A 25 -4.75 -10.88 -18.62
C ALA A 25 -3.56 -11.64 -18.02
N HIS A 26 -2.34 -11.15 -18.25
CA HIS A 26 -1.14 -11.83 -17.80
C HIS A 26 -1.11 -11.95 -16.25
N PRO A 27 -1.02 -13.16 -15.67
CA PRO A 27 -1.16 -13.36 -14.22
C PRO A 27 -0.13 -12.67 -13.37
N TRP A 28 1.08 -12.47 -13.91
CA TRP A 28 2.12 -11.74 -13.19
C TRP A 28 1.82 -10.25 -13.10
N MET A 29 1.13 -9.67 -14.09
CA MET A 29 0.76 -8.26 -14.07
C MET A 29 -0.24 -7.98 -12.94
N VAL A 30 -1.29 -8.80 -12.88
CA VAL A 30 -2.33 -8.65 -11.86
C VAL A 30 -1.80 -9.06 -10.48
N GLY A 31 -1.02 -10.13 -10.39
CA GLY A 31 -0.41 -10.58 -9.13
C GLY A 31 0.53 -9.53 -8.52
N LEU A 32 1.41 -8.93 -9.33
CA LEU A 32 2.30 -7.86 -8.86
C LEU A 32 1.53 -6.58 -8.53
N ALA A 33 0.51 -6.22 -9.33
CA ALA A 33 -0.34 -5.06 -9.02
C ALA A 33 -1.06 -5.24 -7.66
N THR A 34 -1.60 -6.43 -7.38
CA THR A 34 -2.20 -6.78 -6.09
C THR A 34 -1.18 -6.71 -4.96
N ALA A 35 0.03 -7.24 -5.17
CA ALA A 35 1.10 -7.19 -4.18
C ALA A 35 1.49 -5.74 -3.84
N PHE A 36 1.76 -4.90 -4.84
CA PHE A 36 2.10 -3.49 -4.62
C PHE A 36 0.97 -2.72 -3.93
N ALA A 37 -0.27 -2.90 -4.38
CA ALA A 37 -1.43 -2.23 -3.78
C ALA A 37 -1.63 -2.63 -2.31
N SER A 38 -1.33 -3.89 -1.96
CA SER A 38 -1.44 -4.37 -0.57
C SER A 38 -0.46 -3.67 0.39
N SER A 39 0.67 -3.18 -0.11
CA SER A 39 1.71 -2.50 0.69
C SER A 39 1.48 -1.00 0.89
N PHE A 40 0.46 -0.39 0.26
CA PHE A 40 0.17 1.04 0.39
C PHE A 40 -0.58 1.37 1.68
N ALA A 41 -0.02 0.95 2.81
CA ALA A 41 -0.56 1.17 4.14
C ALA A 41 -0.06 2.48 4.76
N HIS A 42 -0.46 3.63 4.19
CA HIS A 42 0.00 4.96 4.63
C HIS A 42 -1.00 5.75 5.48
N MET A 43 -2.28 5.35 5.54
CA MET A 43 -3.34 6.19 6.12
C MET A 43 -3.57 5.98 7.62
N LEU A 44 -3.28 4.78 8.13
CA LEU A 44 -3.60 4.40 9.51
C LEU A 44 -2.38 3.86 10.23
N VAL A 45 -2.27 4.22 11.52
CA VAL A 45 -1.19 3.78 12.42
C VAL A 45 -1.19 2.25 12.60
N ILE A 46 -2.38 1.64 12.62
CA ILE A 46 -2.56 0.18 12.80
C ILE A 46 -2.25 -0.61 11.52
N GLY A 47 -2.14 0.06 10.37
CA GLY A 47 -1.97 -0.61 9.09
C GLY A 47 -0.68 -1.43 8.98
N THR A 48 0.42 -0.94 9.55
CA THR A 48 1.72 -1.63 9.58
C THR A 48 2.47 -1.38 10.89
N PRO A 49 3.35 -2.31 11.32
CA PRO A 49 4.16 -2.11 12.52
C PRO A 49 5.03 -0.86 12.45
N ASN A 50 5.52 -0.48 11.26
CA ASN A 50 6.37 0.69 11.10
C ASN A 50 5.63 2.00 11.44
N ASN A 51 4.39 2.15 10.98
CA ASN A 51 3.58 3.34 11.32
C ASN A 51 3.29 3.40 12.83
N ALA A 52 3.04 2.25 13.47
CA ALA A 52 2.82 2.16 14.90
C ALA A 52 4.07 2.55 15.71
N ILE A 53 5.26 2.13 15.28
CA ILE A 53 6.54 2.49 15.91
C ILE A 53 6.76 4.01 15.82
N VAL A 54 6.61 4.61 14.64
CA VAL A 54 6.79 6.05 14.46
C VAL A 54 5.79 6.85 15.29
N TYR A 55 4.53 6.42 15.36
CA TYR A 55 3.53 7.07 16.21
C TYR A 55 3.86 6.96 17.71
N ALA A 56 4.38 5.82 18.17
CA ALA A 56 4.78 5.63 19.56
C ALA A 56 6.01 6.46 19.95
N LEU A 57 6.96 6.62 19.02
CA LEU A 57 8.19 7.40 19.21
C LEU A 57 7.99 8.91 19.01
N ALA A 58 6.91 9.33 18.36
CA ALA A 58 6.56 10.73 18.14
C ALA A 58 6.02 11.41 19.42
N LYS A 59 6.77 11.29 20.52
CA LYS A 59 6.55 12.00 21.77
C LYS A 59 7.70 12.96 22.02
N ASP A 60 7.36 14.16 22.46
CA ASP A 60 8.36 15.13 22.88
C ASP A 60 9.15 14.59 24.09
N PRO A 61 10.48 14.50 24.03
CA PRO A 61 11.30 13.97 25.11
C PRO A 61 11.34 14.85 26.37
N ILE A 62 10.91 16.10 26.28
CA ILE A 62 10.92 17.07 27.40
C ILE A 62 9.50 17.27 27.94
N THR A 63 8.50 17.43 27.08
CA THR A 63 7.11 17.73 27.49
C THR A 63 6.21 16.49 27.55
N GLY A 64 6.60 15.38 26.90
CA GLY A 64 5.82 14.14 26.84
C GLY A 64 4.60 14.21 25.92
N GLU A 65 4.37 15.34 25.24
CA GLU A 65 3.24 15.53 24.34
C GLU A 65 3.40 14.71 23.04
N GLN A 66 2.26 14.25 22.53
CA GLN A 66 2.20 13.51 21.27
C GLN A 66 2.35 14.50 20.11
N LEU A 67 3.49 14.47 19.41
CA LEU A 67 3.83 15.40 18.33
C LEU A 67 3.08 15.11 17.02
N VAL A 68 2.57 13.88 16.86
CA VAL A 68 1.85 13.47 15.65
C VAL A 68 0.48 12.93 16.02
N THR A 69 -0.55 13.56 15.46
CA THR A 69 -1.95 13.17 15.68
C THR A 69 -2.41 12.14 14.65
N LEU A 70 -3.40 11.33 15.00
CA LEU A 70 -4.06 10.42 14.04
C LEU A 70 -4.61 11.15 12.80
N LYS A 71 -5.06 12.41 12.98
CA LYS A 71 -5.57 13.25 11.90
C LYS A 71 -4.47 13.62 10.89
N ASP A 72 -3.24 13.79 11.35
CA ASP A 72 -2.09 14.10 10.49
C ASP A 72 -1.67 12.87 9.67
N PHE A 73 -1.66 11.69 10.29
CA PHE A 73 -1.48 10.42 9.58
C PHE A 73 -2.50 10.22 8.48
N MET A 74 -3.78 10.49 8.76
CA MET A 74 -4.83 10.33 7.77
C MET A 74 -4.70 11.35 6.63
N LYS A 75 -4.47 12.63 6.93
CA LYS A 75 -4.39 13.69 5.91
C LYS A 75 -3.20 13.50 4.98
N HIS A 76 -2.01 13.25 5.53
CA HIS A 76 -0.80 13.04 4.73
C HIS A 76 -0.81 11.65 4.08
N GLY A 77 -1.31 10.63 4.79
CA GLY A 77 -1.41 9.28 4.29
C GLY A 77 -2.31 9.14 3.06
N ILE A 78 -3.43 9.88 2.99
CA ILE A 78 -4.30 9.91 1.80
C ILE A 78 -3.55 10.48 0.60
N VAL A 79 -2.81 11.58 0.79
CA VAL A 79 -2.04 12.22 -0.30
C VAL A 79 -0.97 11.27 -0.83
N VAL A 80 -0.22 10.61 0.06
CA VAL A 80 0.81 9.63 -0.32
C VAL A 80 0.18 8.41 -1.00
N LEU A 81 -0.94 7.90 -0.48
CA LEU A 81 -1.66 6.77 -1.07
C LEU A 81 -2.11 7.08 -2.50
N LEU A 82 -2.67 8.28 -2.75
CA LEU A 82 -3.06 8.70 -4.09
C LEU A 82 -1.84 8.78 -5.03
N LEU A 83 -0.72 9.35 -4.55
CA LEU A 83 0.53 9.36 -5.31
C LEU A 83 1.02 7.95 -5.65
N CYS A 84 1.00 7.03 -4.69
CA CYS A 84 1.38 5.62 -4.91
C CYS A 84 0.48 4.94 -5.95
N PHE A 85 -0.84 5.19 -5.92
CA PHE A 85 -1.76 4.69 -6.95
C PHE A 85 -1.49 5.30 -8.33
N VAL A 86 -1.19 6.60 -8.41
CA VAL A 86 -0.80 7.25 -9.67
C VAL A 86 0.45 6.59 -10.23
N VAL A 87 1.49 6.40 -9.41
CA VAL A 87 2.72 5.72 -9.83
C VAL A 87 2.44 4.27 -10.24
N LEU A 88 1.61 3.54 -9.49
CA LEU A 88 1.27 2.16 -9.83
C LEU A 88 0.56 2.06 -11.20
N ILE A 89 -0.39 2.94 -11.49
CA ILE A 89 -1.11 2.93 -12.78
C ILE A 89 -0.20 3.38 -13.92
N PHE A 90 0.49 4.52 -13.78
CA PHE A 90 1.28 5.10 -14.85
C PHE A 90 2.59 4.35 -15.10
N TRP A 91 3.31 4.02 -14.04
CA TRP A 91 4.63 3.40 -14.14
C TRP A 91 4.52 1.88 -14.18
N VAL A 92 3.88 1.26 -13.18
CA VAL A 92 3.89 -0.21 -13.10
C VAL A 92 3.00 -0.82 -14.16
N ILE A 93 1.74 -0.40 -14.31
CA ILE A 93 0.81 -1.03 -15.26
C ILE A 93 1.11 -0.61 -16.71
N ARG A 94 1.27 0.70 -16.99
CA ARG A 94 1.43 1.19 -18.37
C ARG A 94 2.87 1.27 -18.89
N GLY A 95 3.86 1.46 -18.01
CA GLY A 95 5.26 1.69 -18.40
C GLY A 95 6.12 0.42 -18.35
N TYR A 96 6.26 -0.13 -17.14
CA TYR A 96 7.17 -1.23 -16.81
C TYR A 96 6.92 -2.48 -17.68
N TRP A 97 5.65 -2.90 -17.81
CA TRP A 97 5.31 -4.06 -18.64
C TRP A 97 5.57 -3.85 -20.12
N ARG A 98 5.29 -2.64 -20.62
CA ARG A 98 5.51 -2.27 -22.03
C ARG A 98 6.99 -2.23 -22.39
N TRP A 99 7.88 -1.94 -21.45
CA TRP A 99 9.33 -2.00 -21.65
C TRP A 99 9.90 -3.42 -21.58
N ILE A 100 9.29 -4.31 -20.79
CA ILE A 100 9.71 -5.71 -20.67
C ILE A 100 9.19 -6.56 -21.85
N GLY A 101 8.33 -6.00 -22.70
CA GLY A 101 7.84 -6.64 -23.92
C GLY A 101 6.61 -7.51 -23.72
N PHE A 102 5.84 -7.24 -22.66
CA PHE A 102 4.49 -7.76 -22.47
C PHE A 102 3.43 -6.87 -23.10
#